data_AF-A0A4Z0YFH8-F1
#
_entry.id   AF-A0A4Z0YFH8-F1
#
_cell.length_a   1.000
_cell.length_b   1.000
_cell.length_c   1.000
_cell.angle_alpha   90.00
_cell.angle_beta   90.00
_cell.angle_gamma   90.00
#
_symmetry.space_group_name_H-M   'P 1'
#
loop_
_entity.id
_entity.type
_entity.pdbx_description
1 polymer ?
#
loop_
_entity_poly.entity_id
_entity_poly.type
_entity_poly.pdbx_seq_one_letter_code
_entity_poly.pdbx_strand_id
1 'polypeptide(L)'
;MFMFTASVPVVISFNTFVLELAWIRGASMYPFLNAEKDRTTREDIVVNFKYNAQYALQRGMIVTFWIVGLPGDVIQARSPYPVRTVIIPPGHLWVEGDGGERDSLDSNNYGPIATGLIIGKVTHLLWPLHRAGRVRWWEYADKIRKQA
;
A
#
# COMPACT_ATOMS: atom_id res chain seq x y z
N MET A 1 -0.72 17.71 -37.27
CA MET A 1 -1.70 17.93 -36.19
C MET A 1 -2.37 16.63 -35.68
N PHE A 2 -2.53 15.59 -36.51
CA PHE A 2 -3.18 14.32 -36.12
C PHE A 2 -2.39 13.39 -35.17
N MET A 3 -1.06 13.48 -35.09
CA MET A 3 -0.28 12.54 -34.25
C MET A 3 -0.39 12.84 -32.74
N PHE A 4 -0.66 14.10 -32.34
CA PHE A 4 -0.78 14.48 -30.93
C PHE A 4 -2.11 14.03 -30.30
N THR A 5 -3.20 13.96 -31.08
CA THR A 5 -4.49 13.51 -30.57
C THR A 5 -4.54 12.00 -30.36
N ALA A 6 -3.81 11.21 -31.17
CA ALA A 6 -3.72 9.76 -30.99
C ALA A 6 -2.91 9.35 -29.75
N SER A 7 -1.92 10.14 -29.33
CA SER A 7 -1.11 9.82 -28.14
C SER A 7 -1.85 10.08 -26.81
N VAL A 8 -2.83 11.00 -26.78
CA VAL A 8 -3.54 11.35 -25.54
C VAL A 8 -4.31 10.16 -24.94
N PRO A 9 -5.17 9.43 -25.68
CA PRO A 9 -5.84 8.23 -25.16
C PRO A 9 -4.87 7.14 -24.72
N VAL A 10 -3.74 7.00 -25.41
CA VAL A 10 -2.70 6.01 -25.08
C VAL A 10 -2.08 6.33 -23.72
N VAL A 11 -1.70 7.59 -23.49
CA VAL A 11 -1.13 8.05 -22.21
C VAL A 11 -2.14 7.91 -21.07
N ILE A 12 -3.40 8.31 -21.30
CA ILE A 12 -4.47 8.16 -20.30
C ILE A 12 -4.72 6.69 -19.98
N SER A 13 -4.79 5.82 -20.99
CA SER A 13 -5.00 4.38 -20.80
C SER A 13 -3.83 3.75 -20.06
N PHE A 14 -2.60 4.13 -20.39
CA PHE A 14 -1.41 3.68 -19.66
C PHE A 14 -1.45 4.09 -18.19
N ASN A 15 -1.83 5.35 -17.90
CA ASN A 15 -1.93 5.82 -16.53
C ASN A 15 -3.04 5.12 -15.73
N THR A 16 -4.13 4.76 -16.42
CA THR A 16 -5.29 4.11 -15.82
C THR A 16 -5.03 2.63 -15.54
N PHE A 17 -4.38 1.90 -16.45
CA PHE A 17 -4.26 0.44 -16.38
C PHE A 17 -2.87 -0.07 -15.97
N VAL A 18 -1.81 0.71 -16.18
CA VAL A 18 -0.43 0.23 -15.97
C VAL A 18 0.21 0.91 -14.78
N LEU A 19 0.31 2.23 -14.79
CA LEU A 19 1.10 2.98 -13.81
C LEU A 19 0.50 4.35 -13.52
N GLU A 20 0.22 4.61 -12.25
CA GLU A 20 -0.29 5.88 -11.76
C GLU A 20 0.74 6.56 -10.85
N LEU A 21 0.85 7.88 -10.96
CA LEU A 21 1.50 8.70 -9.95
C LEU A 21 0.46 9.07 -8.92
N ALA A 22 0.66 8.63 -7.68
CA ALA A 22 -0.27 8.85 -6.59
C ALA A 22 0.32 9.81 -5.56
N TRP A 23 -0.48 10.80 -5.14
CA TRP A 23 -0.16 11.69 -4.03
C TRP A 23 -0.67 11.10 -2.73
N ILE A 24 0.22 10.87 -1.78
CA ILE A 24 -0.15 10.28 -0.50
C ILE A 24 -0.56 11.40 0.45
N ARG A 25 -1.84 11.41 0.79
CA ARG A 25 -2.45 12.35 1.73
C ARG A 25 -2.87 11.62 2.99
N GLY A 26 -2.41 12.08 4.14
CA GLY A 26 -2.81 11.55 5.45
C GLY A 26 -1.65 11.01 6.29
N ALA A 27 -2.00 10.54 7.49
CA ALA A 27 -1.06 10.06 8.50
C ALA A 27 -1.04 8.53 8.66
N SER A 28 -1.88 7.79 7.94
CA SER A 28 -2.08 6.36 8.16
C SER A 28 -0.87 5.49 7.82
N MET A 29 0.04 5.99 6.97
CA MET A 29 1.31 5.33 6.62
C MET A 29 2.52 6.07 7.20
N TYR A 30 2.31 7.02 8.13
CA TYR A 30 3.39 7.67 8.87
C TYR A 30 3.98 6.69 9.90
N PRO A 31 5.31 6.55 10.01
CA PRO A 31 6.33 7.47 9.49
C PRO A 31 6.91 7.10 8.12
N PHE A 32 6.53 5.97 7.52
CA PHE A 32 7.16 5.53 6.27
C PHE A 32 6.78 6.41 5.08
N LEU A 33 5.49 6.58 4.80
CA LEU A 33 5.00 7.59 3.86
C LEU A 33 4.60 8.85 4.62
N ASN A 34 4.83 9.99 4.00
CA ASN A 34 4.56 11.32 4.55
C ASN A 34 5.36 11.61 5.84
N ALA A 35 6.63 11.21 5.88
CA ALA A 35 7.50 11.33 7.05
C ALA A 35 7.71 12.78 7.52
N GLU A 36 7.56 13.75 6.63
CA GLU A 36 7.78 15.18 6.90
C GLU A 36 6.49 15.94 7.26
N LYS A 37 5.37 15.24 7.53
CA LYS A 37 4.06 15.85 7.80
C LYS A 37 4.10 16.94 8.89
N ASP A 38 4.96 16.77 9.89
CA ASP A 38 5.08 17.69 11.05
C ASP A 38 5.97 18.91 10.76
N ARG A 39 6.76 18.86 9.68
CA ARG A 39 7.72 19.91 9.29
C ARG A 39 7.28 20.68 8.06
N THR A 40 6.58 20.02 7.13
CA THR A 40 6.18 20.61 5.86
C THR A 40 4.81 20.10 5.44
N THR A 41 4.13 20.85 4.57
CA THR A 41 2.89 20.44 3.90
C THR A 41 3.15 19.62 2.63
N ARG A 42 4.37 19.11 2.43
CA ARG A 42 4.73 18.36 1.22
C ARG A 42 4.17 16.95 1.28
N GLU A 43 3.50 16.56 0.20
CA GLU A 43 2.96 15.22 0.03
C GLU A 43 4.01 14.31 -0.62
N ASP A 44 4.08 13.07 -0.16
CA ASP A 44 4.90 12.05 -0.80
C ASP A 44 4.25 11.64 -2.13
N ILE A 45 5.02 11.60 -3.22
CA ILE A 45 4.55 11.14 -4.53
C ILE A 45 5.13 9.76 -4.77
N VAL A 46 4.26 8.79 -5.03
CA VAL A 46 4.65 7.39 -5.25
C VAL A 46 4.22 6.87 -6.61
N VAL A 47 4.91 5.84 -7.07
CA VAL A 47 4.53 5.06 -8.25
C VAL A 47 3.63 3.92 -7.82
N ASN A 48 2.37 3.99 -8.22
CA ASN A 48 1.36 2.96 -8.06
C ASN A 48 1.29 2.09 -9.33
N PHE A 49 1.83 0.88 -9.26
CA PHE A 49 1.84 -0.07 -10.38
C PHE A 49 0.57 -0.93 -10.36
N LYS A 50 -0.30 -0.72 -11.35
CA LYS A 50 -1.65 -1.32 -11.41
C LYS A 50 -1.68 -2.62 -12.22
N TYR A 51 -0.77 -2.79 -13.16
CA TYR A 51 -0.72 -3.97 -14.00
C TYR A 51 -0.45 -5.24 -13.17
N ASN A 52 -1.37 -6.21 -13.23
CA ASN A 52 -1.30 -7.46 -12.45
C ASN A 52 -1.08 -7.26 -10.94
N ALA A 53 -1.63 -6.19 -10.38
CA ALA A 53 -1.44 -5.85 -8.97
C ALA A 53 -1.96 -6.93 -8.00
N GLN A 54 -2.90 -7.77 -8.44
CA GLN A 54 -3.49 -8.84 -7.64
C GLN A 54 -2.63 -10.11 -7.57
N TYR A 55 -1.61 -10.24 -8.42
CA TYR A 55 -0.77 -11.43 -8.51
C TYR A 55 0.53 -11.28 -7.75
N ALA A 56 1.15 -12.38 -7.32
CA ALA A 56 2.45 -12.40 -6.64
C ALA A 56 2.53 -11.39 -5.46
N LEU A 57 1.48 -11.35 -4.65
CA LEU A 57 1.45 -10.57 -3.41
C LEU A 57 2.30 -11.26 -2.36
N GLN A 58 3.10 -10.46 -1.66
CA GLN A 58 3.98 -10.95 -0.62
C GLN A 58 3.81 -10.10 0.63
N ARG A 59 4.10 -10.70 1.78
CA ARG A 59 4.13 -9.96 3.05
C ARG A 59 5.12 -8.81 2.95
N GLY A 60 4.74 -7.67 3.52
CA GLY A 60 5.45 -6.41 3.49
C GLY A 60 5.28 -5.58 2.23
N MET A 61 4.64 -6.06 1.16
CA MET A 61 4.30 -5.18 0.04
C MET A 61 3.27 -4.12 0.44
N ILE A 62 3.24 -2.98 -0.25
CA ILE A 62 2.31 -1.87 0.00
C ILE A 62 1.26 -1.82 -1.12
N VAL A 63 -0.02 -1.99 -0.79
CA VAL A 63 -1.16 -1.87 -1.73
C VAL A 63 -2.10 -0.71 -1.42
N THR A 64 -1.81 0.00 -0.32
CA THR A 64 -2.36 1.26 0.24
C THR A 64 -1.82 1.30 1.68
N PHE A 65 -1.89 0.13 2.31
CA PHE A 65 -1.33 -0.25 3.59
C PHE A 65 -0.32 -1.38 3.40
N TRP A 66 0.43 -1.72 4.45
CA TRP A 66 1.35 -2.83 4.45
C TRP A 66 0.60 -4.16 4.49
N ILE A 67 0.97 -5.11 3.64
CA ILE A 67 0.44 -6.48 3.71
C ILE A 67 1.11 -7.20 4.86
N VAL A 68 0.35 -7.50 5.90
CA VAL A 68 0.84 -8.24 7.08
C VAL A 68 0.60 -9.74 6.92
N GLY A 69 -0.54 -10.12 6.34
CA GLY A 69 -0.89 -11.53 6.14
C GLY A 69 -1.55 -11.83 4.79
N LEU A 70 -1.30 -13.05 4.32
CA LEU A 70 -1.77 -13.64 3.07
C LEU A 70 -2.80 -14.75 3.34
N PRO A 71 -3.51 -15.23 2.30
CA PRO A 71 -4.47 -16.33 2.47
C PRO A 71 -3.88 -17.55 3.20
N GLY A 72 -4.58 -18.01 4.24
CA GLY A 72 -4.16 -19.15 5.07
C GLY A 72 -3.22 -18.78 6.23
N ASP A 73 -2.75 -17.54 6.32
CA ASP A 73 -1.93 -17.10 7.44
C ASP A 73 -2.76 -16.95 8.72
N VAL A 74 -2.11 -17.21 9.86
CA VAL A 74 -2.64 -16.93 11.18
C VAL A 74 -1.95 -15.69 11.73
N ILE A 75 -2.72 -14.66 12.05
CA ILE A 75 -2.19 -13.38 12.53
C ILE A 75 -2.84 -12.99 13.87
N GLN A 76 -2.17 -12.14 14.62
CA GLN A 76 -2.73 -11.51 15.82
C GLN A 76 -3.28 -10.14 15.45
N ALA A 77 -4.61 -10.00 15.44
CA ALA A 77 -5.27 -8.73 15.23
C ALA A 77 -5.19 -7.87 16.49
N ARG A 78 -5.09 -6.56 16.28
CA ARG A 78 -5.10 -5.52 17.30
C ARG A 78 -6.53 -5.02 17.53
N SER A 79 -6.71 -4.33 18.66
CA SER A 79 -7.95 -3.56 18.90
C SER A 79 -8.13 -2.55 17.75
N PRO A 80 -9.37 -2.29 17.29
CA PRO A 80 -10.67 -2.71 17.84
C PRO A 80 -11.22 -4.04 17.30
N TYR A 81 -10.44 -4.87 16.61
CA TYR A 81 -10.96 -6.11 16.04
C TYR A 81 -11.43 -7.09 17.14
N PRO A 82 -12.62 -7.70 17.02
CA PRO A 82 -13.22 -8.46 18.12
C PRO A 82 -12.48 -9.77 18.45
N VAL A 83 -11.73 -10.32 17.49
CA VAL A 83 -11.05 -11.60 17.62
C VAL A 83 -9.54 -11.39 17.60
N ARG A 84 -8.83 -11.82 18.66
CA ARG A 84 -7.38 -11.64 18.72
C ARG A 84 -6.60 -12.41 17.66
N THR A 85 -7.03 -13.62 17.32
CA THR A 85 -6.32 -14.47 16.37
C THR A 85 -7.19 -14.73 15.16
N VAL A 86 -6.73 -14.31 13.98
CA VAL A 86 -7.49 -14.37 12.74
C VAL A 86 -6.78 -15.28 11.75
N ILE A 87 -7.52 -16.21 11.17
CA ILE A 87 -7.07 -17.00 10.03
C ILE A 87 -7.58 -16.29 8.78
N ILE A 88 -6.66 -15.92 7.89
CA ILE A 88 -7.01 -15.14 6.71
C ILE A 88 -7.70 -16.04 5.68
N PRO A 89 -8.95 -15.72 5.27
CA PRO A 89 -9.67 -16.53 4.29
C PRO A 89 -8.98 -16.60 2.92
N PRO A 90 -9.24 -17.66 2.13
CA PRO A 90 -8.82 -17.71 0.74
C PRO A 90 -9.23 -16.45 -0.04
N GLY A 91 -8.32 -15.94 -0.87
CA GLY A 91 -8.55 -14.73 -1.67
C GLY A 91 -8.61 -13.42 -0.89
N HIS A 92 -8.33 -13.44 0.43
CA HIS A 92 -8.29 -12.24 1.26
C HIS A 92 -6.88 -11.97 1.80
N LEU A 93 -6.68 -10.75 2.27
CA LEU A 93 -5.42 -10.23 2.76
C LEU A 93 -5.67 -9.46 4.05
N TRP A 94 -4.67 -9.43 4.92
CA TRP A 94 -4.67 -8.53 6.06
C TRP A 94 -3.65 -7.43 5.84
N VAL A 95 -4.12 -6.20 5.95
CA VAL A 95 -3.30 -5.00 5.74
C VAL A 95 -3.37 -4.06 6.92
N GLU A 96 -2.23 -3.45 7.26
CA GLU A 96 -2.11 -2.54 8.39
C GLU A 96 -1.33 -1.28 8.02
N GLY A 97 -1.74 -0.15 8.61
CA GLY A 97 -1.00 1.09 8.52
C GLY A 97 0.10 1.20 9.56
N ASP A 98 1.04 2.10 9.30
CA ASP A 98 2.05 2.50 10.30
C ASP A 98 1.51 3.52 11.30
N GLY A 99 0.49 4.29 10.88
CA GLY A 99 -0.25 5.18 11.77
C GLY A 99 -0.93 4.33 12.83
N GLY A 100 -0.80 4.72 14.11
CA GLY A 100 -1.46 4.03 15.20
C GLY A 100 -3.00 4.02 15.05
N GLU A 101 -3.70 3.42 16.02
CA GLU A 101 -5.17 3.25 16.00
C GLU A 101 -5.99 4.54 15.71
N ARG A 102 -5.43 5.72 15.95
CA ARG A 102 -6.09 7.01 15.70
C ARG A 102 -5.95 7.51 14.27
N ASP A 103 -4.87 7.14 13.59
CA ASP A 103 -4.47 7.71 12.30
C ASP A 103 -4.64 6.71 11.16
N SER A 104 -4.82 5.42 11.46
CA SER A 104 -5.03 4.35 10.48
C SER A 104 -6.41 3.71 10.64
N LEU A 105 -7.16 3.67 9.55
CA LEU A 105 -8.31 2.78 9.41
C LEU A 105 -7.88 1.61 8.54
N ASP A 106 -7.56 0.49 9.17
CA ASP A 106 -6.99 -0.68 8.52
C ASP A 106 -7.76 -1.98 8.82
N SER A 107 -7.17 -3.13 8.54
CA SER A 107 -7.85 -4.42 8.71
C SER A 107 -8.22 -4.70 10.17
N ASN A 108 -7.60 -4.03 11.14
CA ASN A 108 -8.04 -4.10 12.54
C ASN A 108 -9.42 -3.47 12.75
N ASN A 109 -9.87 -2.58 11.85
CA ASN A 109 -11.19 -1.94 11.93
C ASN A 109 -12.24 -2.68 11.11
N TYR A 110 -11.93 -3.06 9.86
CA TYR A 110 -12.91 -3.64 8.92
C TYR A 110 -12.70 -5.13 8.63
N GLY A 111 -11.60 -5.73 9.10
CA GLY A 111 -11.25 -7.12 8.86
C GLY A 111 -10.47 -7.36 7.56
N PRO A 112 -10.37 -8.62 7.11
CA PRO A 112 -9.58 -8.98 5.94
C PRO A 112 -10.21 -8.45 4.64
N ILE A 113 -9.39 -7.99 3.71
CA ILE A 113 -9.82 -7.40 2.43
C ILE A 113 -9.67 -8.38 1.28
N ALA A 114 -10.61 -8.37 0.35
CA ALA A 114 -10.52 -9.21 -0.85
C ALA A 114 -9.36 -8.74 -1.76
N THR A 115 -8.58 -9.69 -2.26
CA THR A 115 -7.44 -9.45 -3.16
C THR A 115 -7.84 -8.69 -4.43
N GLY A 116 -9.08 -8.89 -4.89
CA GLY A 116 -9.63 -8.18 -6.06
C GLY A 116 -9.84 -6.67 -5.86
N LEU A 117 -9.84 -6.17 -4.61
CA LEU A 117 -9.93 -4.74 -4.32
C LEU A 117 -8.59 -4.01 -4.46
N ILE A 118 -7.49 -4.76 -4.67
CA ILE A 118 -6.20 -4.13 -4.92
C ILE A 118 -6.22 -3.45 -6.29
N ILE A 119 -6.02 -2.14 -6.26
CA ILE A 119 -5.89 -1.32 -7.47
C ILE A 119 -4.44 -1.36 -7.97
N GLY A 120 -3.46 -1.29 -7.07
CA GLY A 120 -2.06 -1.23 -7.44
C GLY A 120 -1.11 -1.49 -6.29
N LYS A 121 0.18 -1.64 -6.62
CA LYS A 121 1.28 -1.83 -5.68
C LYS A 121 2.19 -0.62 -5.71
N VAL A 122 2.52 -0.10 -4.54
CA VAL A 122 3.50 0.98 -4.43
C VAL A 122 4.90 0.39 -4.59
N THR A 123 5.62 0.85 -5.62
CA THR A 123 6.95 0.31 -5.97
C THR A 123 8.09 1.29 -5.74
N HIS A 124 7.85 2.58 -5.96
CA HIS A 124 8.86 3.63 -5.86
C HIS A 124 8.27 4.88 -5.19
N LEU A 125 9.10 5.54 -4.40
CA LEU A 125 8.89 6.90 -3.92
C LEU A 125 9.63 7.84 -4.86
N LEU A 126 8.94 8.84 -5.42
CA LEU A 126 9.52 9.81 -6.37
C LEU A 126 9.78 11.17 -5.72
N TRP A 127 8.93 11.56 -4.78
CA TRP A 127 9.05 12.84 -4.07
C TRP A 127 8.79 12.61 -2.57
N PRO A 128 9.54 13.26 -1.68
CA PRO A 128 10.62 14.23 -1.93
C PRO A 128 11.91 13.59 -2.48
N LEU A 129 12.62 14.31 -3.37
CA LEU A 129 13.76 13.75 -4.14
C LEU A 129 14.88 13.14 -3.28
N HIS A 130 15.12 13.69 -2.08
CA HIS A 130 16.16 13.18 -1.18
C HIS A 130 15.81 11.83 -0.54
N ARG A 131 14.53 11.41 -0.60
CA ARG A 131 14.03 10.07 -0.19
C ARG A 131 13.66 9.21 -1.38
N ALA A 132 13.77 9.74 -2.60
CA ALA A 132 13.32 9.04 -3.79
C ALA A 132 14.11 7.76 -4.01
N GLY A 133 13.41 6.70 -4.39
CA GLY A 133 14.00 5.37 -4.56
C GLY A 133 12.97 4.26 -4.58
N ARG A 134 13.46 3.03 -4.76
CA ARG A 134 12.64 1.82 -4.70
C ARG A 134 12.19 1.56 -3.27
N VAL A 135 10.91 1.29 -3.10
CA VAL A 135 10.35 0.86 -1.81
C VAL A 135 10.91 -0.51 -1.44
N ARG A 136 11.65 -0.56 -0.33
CA ARG A 136 12.31 -1.77 0.18
C ARG A 136 11.39 -2.56 1.10
N TRP A 137 10.29 -3.05 0.53
CA TRP A 137 9.25 -3.75 1.27
C TRP A 137 9.72 -5.02 2.00
N TRP A 138 10.82 -5.65 1.55
CA TRP A 138 11.42 -6.81 2.21
C TRP A 138 11.96 -6.50 3.61
N GLU A 139 12.44 -5.27 3.85
CA GLU A 139 12.91 -4.85 5.19
C GLU A 139 11.76 -4.84 6.20
N TYR A 140 10.55 -4.48 5.75
CA TYR A 140 9.34 -4.55 6.56
C TYR A 140 8.85 -6.00 6.74
N ALA A 141 8.93 -6.83 5.70
CA ALA A 141 8.59 -8.26 5.81
C ALA A 141 9.43 -8.96 6.88
N ASP A 142 10.73 -8.67 6.95
CA ASP A 142 11.63 -9.19 8.00
C ASP A 142 11.24 -8.68 9.39
N LYS A 143 10.76 -7.44 9.51
CA LYS A 143 10.26 -6.88 10.77
C LYS A 143 9.01 -7.61 11.25
N ILE A 144 8.03 -7.84 10.37
CA ILE A 144 6.82 -8.62 10.71
C ILE A 144 7.21 -10.01 11.19
N ARG A 145 8.11 -10.69 10.46
CA ARG A 145 8.54 -12.04 10.78
C ARG A 145 9.21 -12.15 12.16
N LYS A 146 9.90 -11.11 12.62
CA LYS A 146 10.51 -11.06 13.96
C LYS A 146 9.50 -10.75 15.07
N GLN A 147 8.32 -10.26 14.73
CA GLN A 147 7.25 -9.92 15.67
C GLN A 147 6.22 -11.04 15.85
N ALA A 148 6.15 -11.99 14.90
CA ALA A 148 5.35 -13.20 14.96
C ALA A 148 6.07 -14.32 15.74
#